data_AF-A0A6G0W0J6-F1
#
_entry.id   AF-A0A6G0W0J6-F1
#
_cell.length_a   1.000
_cell.length_b   1.000
_cell.length_c   1.000
_cell.angle_alpha   90.00
_cell.angle_beta   90.00
_cell.angle_gamma   90.00
#
_symmetry.space_group_name_H-M   'P 1'
#
loop_
_entity.id
_entity.type
_entity.pdbx_description
1 polymer ?
#
loop_
_entity_poly.entity_id
_entity_poly.type
_entity_poly.pdbx_seq_one_letter_code
_entity_poly.pdbx_strand_id
1 'polypeptide(L)'
;MSPLKSRNNVMAKLASTTWGCHNNVLRTTALALVYNVAKYCAPVWAICAHCAKIDVQLNHTMMRIISGKLRSTPTIWLPTLSNKAPPDLRILSHTTKILHKLKTKPVLPLQIDILEHPPLRFKSRAPIWNAETQSESVDYLWTRRWEQSETRNRDLIKEPFKKVPGWDSTKAIWTTLNRIRSEQGICNYLLHKWGMVDSPLCECGETQTIKHMVESCPIAMFKEGLTKLHEGGPTAIK
;
A
#
# COMPACT_ATOMS: atom_id res chain seq x y z
N MET A 1 -3.63 -11.05 20.23
CA MET A 1 -3.82 -11.03 18.75
C MET A 1 -4.25 -9.62 18.35
N SER A 2 -3.51 -8.92 17.47
CA SER A 2 -3.85 -7.52 17.19
C SER A 2 -5.24 -7.41 16.53
N PRO A 3 -6.07 -6.41 16.88
CA PRO A 3 -7.41 -6.25 16.31
C PRO A 3 -7.39 -6.07 14.78
N LEU A 4 -6.26 -5.64 14.22
CA LEU A 4 -6.06 -5.56 12.78
C LEU A 4 -5.91 -6.96 12.15
N LYS A 5 -5.19 -7.89 12.79
CA LYS A 5 -4.93 -9.23 12.23
C LYS A 5 -6.21 -10.03 11.99
N SER A 6 -7.18 -9.97 12.90
CA SER A 6 -8.47 -10.66 12.70
C SER A 6 -9.26 -10.11 11.51
N ARG A 7 -9.29 -8.78 11.35
CA ARG A 7 -9.90 -8.11 10.20
C ARG A 7 -9.17 -8.41 8.89
N ASN A 8 -7.85 -8.59 8.97
CA ASN A 8 -7.03 -8.99 7.84
C ASN A 8 -7.42 -10.38 7.32
N ASN A 9 -7.75 -11.31 8.22
CA ASN A 9 -8.21 -12.64 7.83
C ASN A 9 -9.58 -12.59 7.13
N VAL A 10 -10.49 -11.69 7.55
CA VAL A 10 -11.78 -11.48 6.87
C VAL A 10 -11.55 -10.95 5.45
N MET A 11 -10.69 -9.94 5.30
CA MET A 11 -10.34 -9.39 3.98
C MET A 11 -9.70 -10.45 3.07
N ALA A 12 -8.84 -11.32 3.61
CA ALA A 12 -8.24 -12.41 2.85
C ALA A 12 -9.31 -13.37 2.30
N LYS A 13 -10.29 -13.75 3.13
CA LYS A 13 -11.42 -14.61 2.72
C LYS A 13 -12.27 -13.96 1.63
N LEU A 14 -12.57 -12.66 1.75
CA LEU A 14 -13.32 -11.92 0.72
C LEU A 14 -12.55 -11.78 -0.58
N ALA A 15 -11.22 -11.65 -0.52
CA ALA A 15 -10.39 -11.54 -1.71
C ALA A 15 -10.19 -12.88 -2.44
N SER A 16 -10.39 -14.01 -1.75
CA SER A 16 -10.32 -15.34 -2.36
C SER A 16 -11.60 -15.77 -3.11
N THR A 17 -12.70 -15.04 -2.97
CA THR A 17 -13.94 -15.33 -3.71
C THR A 17 -13.98 -14.61 -5.05
N THR A 18 -14.58 -15.23 -6.06
CA THR A 18 -14.77 -14.62 -7.40
C THR A 18 -15.95 -13.65 -7.42
N TRP A 19 -17.01 -13.94 -6.65
CA TRP A 19 -18.22 -13.14 -6.61
C TRP A 19 -18.02 -11.83 -5.82
N GLY A 20 -18.39 -10.69 -6.42
CA GLY A 20 -18.35 -9.37 -5.76
C GLY A 20 -16.94 -8.82 -5.48
N CYS A 21 -15.88 -9.46 -5.98
CA CYS A 21 -14.47 -9.16 -5.67
C CYS A 21 -13.89 -8.03 -6.55
N HIS A 22 -14.69 -7.01 -6.86
CA HIS A 22 -14.18 -5.83 -7.57
C HIS A 22 -13.24 -5.03 -6.67
N ASN A 23 -12.22 -4.40 -7.26
CA ASN A 23 -11.21 -3.66 -6.49
C ASN A 23 -11.82 -2.52 -5.66
N ASN A 24 -12.83 -1.84 -6.20
CA ASN A 24 -13.56 -0.80 -5.47
C ASN A 24 -14.24 -1.35 -4.21
N VAL A 25 -14.89 -2.52 -4.32
CA VAL A 25 -15.57 -3.16 -3.19
C VAL A 25 -14.57 -3.55 -2.13
N LEU A 26 -13.51 -4.29 -2.49
CA LEU A 26 -12.46 -4.69 -1.56
C LEU A 26 -11.78 -3.48 -0.89
N ARG A 27 -11.51 -2.41 -1.66
CA ARG A 27 -10.94 -1.16 -1.13
C ARG A 27 -11.85 -0.51 -0.10
N THR A 28 -13.14 -0.37 -0.42
CA THR A 28 -14.11 0.25 0.49
C THR A 28 -14.27 -0.59 1.76
N THR A 29 -14.39 -1.91 1.64
CA THR A 29 -14.48 -2.83 2.78
C THR A 29 -13.22 -2.76 3.66
N ALA A 30 -12.03 -2.73 3.07
CA ALA A 30 -10.79 -2.57 3.83
C ALA A 30 -10.71 -1.22 4.55
N LEU A 31 -11.20 -0.15 3.93
CA LEU A 31 -11.28 1.15 4.59
C LEU A 31 -12.21 1.12 5.79
N ALA A 32 -13.38 0.50 5.62
CA ALA A 32 -14.39 0.38 6.67
C ALA A 32 -13.90 -0.49 7.85
N LEU A 33 -13.34 -1.66 7.57
CA LEU A 33 -12.98 -2.63 8.61
C LEU A 33 -11.63 -2.31 9.25
N VAL A 34 -10.59 -2.10 8.44
CA VAL A 34 -9.20 -2.04 8.90
C VAL A 34 -8.80 -0.61 9.19
N TYR A 35 -9.04 0.31 8.25
CA TYR A 35 -8.54 1.67 8.41
C TYR A 35 -9.35 2.53 9.36
N ASN A 36 -10.64 2.30 9.55
CA ASN A 36 -11.38 3.06 10.55
C ASN A 36 -10.82 2.80 11.95
N VAL A 37 -10.48 1.55 12.27
CA VAL A 37 -9.77 1.22 13.51
C VAL A 37 -8.42 1.92 13.56
N ALA A 38 -7.69 1.91 12.44
CA ALA A 38 -6.39 2.54 12.38
C ALA A 38 -6.42 4.06 12.57
N LYS A 39 -7.40 4.72 11.97
CA LYS A 39 -7.62 6.15 12.09
C LYS A 39 -8.09 6.54 13.48
N TYR A 40 -8.96 5.73 14.09
CA TYR A 40 -9.45 5.97 15.44
C TYR A 40 -8.30 5.98 16.45
N CYS A 41 -7.38 5.02 16.34
CA CYS A 41 -6.21 4.92 17.21
C CYS A 41 -4.99 5.74 16.74
N ALA A 42 -5.11 6.59 15.71
CA ALA A 42 -3.98 7.25 15.09
C ALA A 42 -3.09 8.06 16.06
N PRO A 43 -3.63 8.90 16.98
CA PRO A 43 -2.80 9.65 17.91
C PRO A 43 -1.99 8.77 18.85
N VAL A 44 -2.58 7.64 19.29
CA VAL A 44 -1.91 6.66 20.16
C VAL A 44 -0.78 5.95 19.41
N TRP A 45 -0.95 5.72 18.11
CA TRP A 45 0.05 5.03 17.31
C TRP A 45 1.16 5.95 16.82
N ALA A 46 0.86 7.23 16.55
CA ALA A 46 1.85 8.23 16.17
C ALA A 46 2.99 8.34 17.21
N ILE A 47 2.64 8.16 18.49
CA ILE A 47 3.56 8.26 19.63
C ILE A 47 4.11 6.90 20.10
N CYS A 48 3.70 5.80 19.46
CA CYS A 48 4.06 4.45 19.90
C CYS A 48 5.32 3.94 19.21
N ALA A 49 6.27 3.42 19.99
CA ALA A 49 7.49 2.79 19.47
C ALA A 49 7.22 1.53 18.61
N HIS A 50 6.02 0.97 18.65
CA HIS A 50 5.64 -0.24 17.90
C HIS A 50 4.74 0.04 16.69
N CYS A 51 4.64 1.30 16.24
CA CYS A 51 3.87 1.69 15.05
C CYS A 51 4.29 0.92 13.79
N ALA A 52 5.58 0.59 13.64
CA ALA A 52 6.09 -0.20 12.51
C ALA A 52 5.40 -1.58 12.38
N LYS A 53 5.03 -2.22 13.49
CA LYS A 53 4.30 -3.51 13.45
C LYS A 53 2.89 -3.34 12.89
N ILE A 54 2.29 -2.18 13.10
CA ILE A 54 0.96 -1.83 12.61
C ILE A 54 1.03 -1.55 11.12
N ASP A 55 2.04 -0.81 10.68
CA ASP A 55 2.27 -0.51 9.26
C ASP A 55 2.47 -1.80 8.45
N VAL A 56 3.19 -2.78 8.99
CA VAL A 56 3.30 -4.12 8.39
C VAL A 56 1.92 -4.76 8.23
N GLN A 57 1.05 -4.68 9.23
CA GLN A 57 -0.31 -5.22 9.13
C GLN A 57 -1.16 -4.47 8.10
N LEU A 58 -1.11 -3.14 8.06
CA LEU A 58 -1.85 -2.31 7.10
C LEU A 58 -1.38 -2.53 5.66
N ASN A 59 -0.06 -2.64 5.46
CA ASN A 59 0.54 -2.96 4.18
C ASN A 59 0.16 -4.38 3.73
N HIS A 60 0.08 -5.33 4.66
CA HIS A 60 -0.40 -6.68 4.36
C HIS A 60 -1.88 -6.65 3.93
N THR A 61 -2.78 -6.04 4.71
CA THR A 61 -4.21 -6.09 4.41
C THR A 61 -4.62 -5.35 3.17
N MET A 62 -4.28 -4.07 3.11
CA MET A 62 -4.82 -3.24 2.05
C MET A 62 -4.00 -3.47 0.81
N MET A 63 -2.69 -3.46 0.96
CA MET A 63 -1.87 -3.24 -0.19
C MET A 63 -1.50 -4.55 -0.86
N ARG A 64 -1.36 -5.67 -0.15
CA ARG A 64 -1.07 -6.96 -0.81
C ARG A 64 -2.31 -7.74 -1.19
N ILE A 65 -3.31 -7.84 -0.31
CA ILE A 65 -4.55 -8.58 -0.58
C ILE A 65 -5.39 -7.87 -1.67
N ILE A 66 -5.56 -6.54 -1.59
CA ILE A 66 -6.40 -5.81 -2.56
C ILE A 66 -5.69 -5.64 -3.90
N SER A 67 -4.40 -5.32 -3.91
CA SER A 67 -3.67 -5.15 -5.18
C SER A 67 -3.13 -6.46 -5.79
N GLY A 68 -3.30 -7.60 -5.10
CA GLY A 68 -2.92 -8.93 -5.60
C GLY A 68 -1.41 -9.20 -5.61
N LYS A 69 -0.67 -8.50 -4.75
CA LYS A 69 0.79 -8.48 -4.77
C LYS A 69 1.43 -9.57 -3.92
N LEU A 70 2.55 -10.05 -4.43
CA LEU A 70 3.43 -11.00 -3.74
C LEU A 70 4.19 -10.29 -2.63
N ARG A 71 4.67 -11.02 -1.62
CA ARG A 71 5.42 -10.46 -0.49
C ARG A 71 6.72 -9.76 -0.92
N SER A 72 7.30 -10.15 -2.05
CA SER A 72 8.52 -9.56 -2.62
C SER A 72 8.33 -8.16 -3.21
N THR A 73 7.09 -7.72 -3.45
CA THR A 73 6.84 -6.36 -3.98
C THR A 73 7.35 -5.30 -3.00
N PRO A 74 8.12 -4.30 -3.45
CA PRO A 74 8.57 -3.19 -2.62
C PRO A 74 7.41 -2.46 -1.95
N THR A 75 7.59 -2.01 -0.71
CA THR A 75 6.55 -1.38 0.10
C THR A 75 6.11 -0.01 -0.43
N ILE A 76 6.89 0.64 -1.29
CA ILE A 76 6.51 1.94 -1.87
C ILE A 76 5.42 1.83 -2.95
N TRP A 77 5.38 0.72 -3.70
CA TRP A 77 4.36 0.43 -4.72
C TRP A 77 2.97 0.18 -4.15
N LEU A 78 2.93 -0.21 -2.88
CA LEU A 78 1.72 -0.65 -2.19
C LEU A 78 0.69 0.50 -2.05
N PRO A 79 1.05 1.67 -1.49
CA PRO A 79 0.23 2.89 -1.50
C PRO A 79 -0.30 3.30 -2.87
N THR A 80 0.56 3.32 -3.88
CA THR A 80 0.25 3.88 -5.21
C THR A 80 -0.79 3.04 -5.92
N LEU A 81 -0.61 1.72 -5.90
CA LEU A 81 -1.53 0.79 -6.53
C LEU A 81 -2.86 0.69 -5.79
N SER A 82 -2.92 1.00 -4.50
CA SER A 82 -4.18 0.97 -3.74
C SER A 82 -4.88 2.33 -3.69
N ASN A 83 -4.29 3.35 -4.31
CA ASN A 83 -4.73 4.73 -4.26
C ASN A 83 -5.01 5.18 -2.81
N LYS A 84 -4.05 4.96 -1.91
CA LYS A 84 -4.08 5.44 -0.53
C LYS A 84 -2.69 5.79 -0.08
N ALA A 85 -2.57 6.92 0.59
CA ALA A 85 -1.30 7.39 1.14
C ALA A 85 -0.65 6.34 2.07
N PRO A 86 0.69 6.35 2.16
CA PRO A 86 1.45 5.53 3.10
C PRO A 86 0.88 5.57 4.54
N PRO A 87 0.88 4.44 5.27
CA PRO A 87 0.29 4.36 6.61
C PRO A 87 0.80 5.40 7.60
N ASP A 88 2.11 5.64 7.61
CA ASP A 88 2.81 6.58 8.47
C ASP A 88 2.37 8.04 8.20
N LEU A 89 2.38 8.46 6.93
CA LEU A 89 1.92 9.80 6.53
C LEU A 89 0.45 10.01 6.91
N ARG A 90 -0.37 8.96 6.81
CA ARG A 90 -1.78 9.02 7.20
C ARG A 90 -1.96 9.14 8.71
N ILE A 91 -1.19 8.39 9.49
CA ILE A 91 -1.23 8.46 10.96
C ILE A 91 -0.85 9.87 11.41
N LEU A 92 0.22 10.44 10.85
CA LEU A 92 0.67 11.81 11.14
C LEU A 92 -0.39 12.85 10.77
N SER A 93 -0.95 12.77 9.57
CA SER A 93 -2.01 13.68 9.11
C SER A 93 -3.28 13.61 9.97
N HIS A 94 -3.71 12.41 10.35
CA HIS A 94 -4.87 12.24 11.23
C HIS A 94 -4.61 12.78 12.64
N THR A 95 -3.42 12.54 13.19
CA THR A 95 -3.00 13.04 14.50
C THR A 95 -2.96 14.56 14.50
N THR A 96 -2.36 15.16 13.48
CA THR A 96 -2.34 16.61 13.26
C THR A 96 -3.75 17.21 13.24
N LYS A 97 -4.69 16.60 12.52
CA LYS A 97 -6.09 17.05 12.48
C LYS A 97 -6.78 16.96 13.84
N ILE A 98 -6.48 15.93 14.63
CA ILE A 98 -7.04 15.77 15.97
C ILE A 98 -6.46 16.83 16.91
N LEU A 99 -5.15 17.03 16.92
CA LEU A 99 -4.48 18.06 17.71
C LEU A 99 -4.99 19.46 17.38
N HIS A 100 -5.15 19.77 16.08
CA HIS A 100 -5.75 21.04 15.65
C HIS A 100 -7.18 21.20 16.20
N LYS A 101 -8.02 20.16 16.12
CA LYS A 101 -9.38 20.20 16.67
C LYS A 101 -9.40 20.44 18.18
N LEU A 102 -8.48 19.83 18.92
CA LEU A 102 -8.34 20.03 20.37
C LEU A 102 -7.97 21.49 20.67
N LYS A 103 -6.95 22.03 19.99
CA LYS A 103 -6.56 23.45 20.11
C LYS A 103 -7.71 24.42 19.82
N THR A 104 -8.56 24.12 18.83
CA THR A 104 -9.71 24.98 18.48
C THR A 104 -10.90 24.87 19.43
N LYS A 105 -10.96 23.86 20.32
CA LYS A 105 -12.10 23.60 21.21
C LYS A 105 -11.67 23.66 22.67
N PRO A 106 -11.53 24.87 23.25
CA PRO A 106 -10.97 25.06 24.59
C PRO A 106 -11.85 24.52 25.73
N VAL A 107 -13.12 24.20 25.46
CA VAL A 107 -14.08 23.69 26.46
C VAL A 107 -13.81 22.22 26.84
N LEU A 108 -13.00 21.49 26.06
CA LEU A 108 -12.75 20.08 26.32
C LEU A 108 -11.80 19.88 27.52
N PRO A 109 -12.12 19.01 28.50
CA PRO A 109 -11.22 18.72 29.62
C PRO A 109 -9.82 18.27 29.19
N LEU A 110 -9.73 17.54 28.07
CA LEU A 110 -8.48 17.10 27.44
C LEU A 110 -7.53 18.26 27.07
N GLN A 111 -8.05 19.47 26.92
CA GLN A 111 -7.22 20.64 26.60
C GLN A 111 -6.39 21.07 27.82
N ILE A 112 -6.93 20.92 29.05
CA ILE A 112 -6.19 21.16 30.29
C ILE A 112 -5.01 20.20 30.37
N ASP A 113 -5.21 18.91 30.09
CA ASP A 113 -4.15 17.91 30.10
C ASP A 113 -3.02 18.19 29.08
N ILE A 114 -3.31 18.93 28.00
CA ILE A 114 -2.35 19.29 26.96
C ILE A 114 -1.61 20.59 27.30
N LEU A 115 -2.31 21.58 27.88
CA LEU A 115 -1.73 22.88 28.21
C LEU A 115 -1.00 22.87 29.57
N GLU A 116 -1.57 22.17 30.55
CA GLU A 116 -1.08 22.05 31.93
C GLU A 116 -0.47 20.65 32.16
N HIS A 117 0.31 20.17 31.19
CA HIS A 117 0.86 18.84 31.26
C HIS A 117 1.93 18.73 32.36
N PRO A 118 2.00 17.61 33.11
CA PRO A 118 3.09 17.39 34.06
C PRO A 118 4.44 17.29 33.35
N PRO A 119 5.56 17.51 34.06
CA PRO A 119 6.88 17.27 33.50
C PRO A 119 7.03 15.80 33.08
N LEU A 120 7.83 15.58 32.04
CA LEU A 120 7.99 14.26 31.44
C LEU A 120 8.64 13.29 32.43
N ARG A 121 7.85 12.36 32.99
CA ARG A 121 8.35 11.42 34.02
C ARG A 121 9.41 10.44 33.48
N PHE A 122 9.30 10.03 32.22
CA PHE A 122 10.22 9.07 31.58
C PHE A 122 10.54 9.48 30.15
N LYS A 123 11.83 9.51 29.79
CA LYS A 123 12.31 9.82 28.43
C LYS A 123 11.75 8.90 27.34
N SER A 124 11.39 7.66 27.71
CA SER A 124 10.83 6.67 26.78
C SER A 124 9.36 6.93 26.42
N ARG A 125 8.64 7.78 27.16
CA ARG A 125 7.25 8.12 26.87
C ARG A 125 7.20 9.31 25.93
N ALA A 126 6.51 9.15 24.81
CA ALA A 126 6.14 10.23 23.92
C ALA A 126 4.67 10.58 24.20
N PRO A 127 4.38 11.61 25.02
CA PRO A 127 3.00 12.03 25.24
C PRO A 127 2.47 12.79 24.02
N ILE A 128 1.15 12.86 23.92
CA ILE A 128 0.45 13.45 22.76
C ILE A 128 0.74 14.95 22.58
N TRP A 129 1.02 15.68 23.66
CA TRP A 129 1.38 17.10 23.59
C TRP A 129 2.78 17.35 22.99
N ASN A 130 3.63 16.32 22.91
CA ASN A 130 4.91 16.35 22.21
C ASN A 130 4.83 15.77 20.78
N ALA A 131 3.64 15.38 20.31
CA ALA A 131 3.52 14.77 19.00
C ALA A 131 3.86 15.77 17.88
N GLU A 132 4.71 15.33 16.95
CA GLU A 132 5.06 16.11 15.79
C GLU A 132 3.82 16.41 14.94
N THR A 133 3.68 17.67 14.57
CA THR A 133 2.60 18.13 13.72
C THR A 133 3.13 18.30 12.30
N GLN A 134 2.41 17.77 11.31
CA GLN A 134 2.80 17.85 9.91
C GLN A 134 2.16 19.06 9.25
N SER A 135 2.96 20.01 8.79
CA SER A 135 2.51 21.22 8.07
C SER A 135 2.30 20.98 6.58
N GLU A 136 3.14 20.14 5.97
CA GLU A 136 3.08 19.84 4.54
C GLU A 136 1.90 18.92 4.18
N SER A 137 1.44 19.01 2.93
CA SER A 137 0.36 18.15 2.45
C SER A 137 0.83 16.70 2.33
N VAL A 138 -0.07 15.76 2.64
CA VAL A 138 0.20 14.32 2.50
C VAL A 138 0.57 13.96 1.07
N ASP A 139 -0.03 14.62 0.09
CA ASP A 139 0.19 14.36 -1.33
C ASP A 139 1.57 14.84 -1.79
N TYR A 140 2.05 15.97 -1.26
CA TYR A 140 3.41 16.45 -1.51
C TYR A 140 4.46 15.49 -0.95
N LEU A 141 4.31 15.11 0.32
CA LEU A 141 5.22 14.18 0.98
C LEU A 141 5.24 12.80 0.33
N TRP A 142 4.07 12.33 -0.13
CA TRP A 142 3.96 11.07 -0.85
C TRP A 142 4.65 11.16 -2.22
N THR A 143 4.45 12.25 -2.96
CA THR A 143 5.12 12.48 -4.25
C THR A 143 6.64 12.51 -4.10
N ARG A 144 7.15 13.30 -3.15
CA ARG A 144 8.58 13.34 -2.82
C ARG A 144 9.14 11.96 -2.46
N ARG A 145 8.42 11.18 -1.64
CA ARG A 145 8.85 9.82 -1.27
C ARG A 145 8.84 8.87 -2.47
N TRP A 146 7.90 9.04 -3.40
CA TRP A 146 7.84 8.25 -4.64
C TRP A 146 9.04 8.56 -5.54
N GLU A 147 9.33 9.85 -5.75
CA GLU A 147 10.46 10.32 -6.56
C GLU A 147 11.81 9.86 -5.99
N GLN A 148 11.98 9.88 -4.67
CA GLN A 148 13.23 9.44 -4.02
C GLN A 148 13.40 7.91 -4.00
N SER A 149 12.40 7.14 -4.45
CA SER A 149 12.47 5.68 -4.38
C SER A 149 13.21 5.07 -5.57
N GLU A 150 14.15 4.16 -5.29
CA GLU A 150 14.87 3.37 -6.30
C GLU A 150 14.08 2.12 -6.71
N THR A 151 12.82 2.29 -7.11
CA THR A 151 11.99 1.15 -7.51
C THR A 151 11.86 1.01 -9.02
N ARG A 152 11.80 -0.25 -9.47
CA ARG A 152 11.66 -0.59 -10.88
C ARG A 152 10.36 0.00 -11.44
N ASN A 153 10.41 0.49 -12.66
CA ASN A 153 9.27 1.05 -13.41
C ASN A 153 8.54 2.18 -12.69
N ARG A 154 9.24 2.91 -11.80
CA ARG A 154 8.70 4.09 -11.10
C ARG A 154 8.12 5.10 -12.09
N ASP A 155 8.77 5.27 -13.24
CA ASP A 155 8.43 6.26 -14.26
C ASP A 155 7.07 6.00 -14.94
N LEU A 156 6.49 4.80 -14.76
CA LEU A 156 5.10 4.52 -15.17
C LEU A 156 4.08 5.34 -14.36
N ILE A 157 4.42 5.77 -13.15
CA ILE A 157 3.53 6.54 -12.28
C ILE A 157 4.12 7.93 -12.11
N LYS A 158 3.48 8.91 -12.75
CA LYS A 158 3.78 10.34 -12.55
C LYS A 158 3.20 10.87 -11.24
N GLU A 159 1.96 10.47 -10.92
CA GLU A 159 1.23 10.98 -9.75
C GLU A 159 0.78 9.83 -8.85
N PRO A 160 1.47 9.56 -7.73
CA PRO A 160 1.22 8.39 -6.89
C PRO A 160 -0.14 8.41 -6.18
N PHE A 161 -0.75 9.59 -6.05
CA PHE A 161 -2.05 9.80 -5.40
C PHE A 161 -3.25 9.67 -6.35
N LYS A 162 -3.04 9.50 -7.67
CA LYS A 162 -4.11 9.22 -8.64
C LYS A 162 -4.37 7.72 -8.75
N LYS A 163 -5.56 7.34 -9.25
CA LYS A 163 -5.87 5.94 -9.53
C LYS A 163 -5.09 5.51 -10.77
N VAL A 164 -4.40 4.37 -10.69
CA VAL A 164 -3.71 3.80 -11.84
C VAL A 164 -4.71 3.15 -12.81
N PRO A 165 -4.37 3.04 -14.11
CA PRO A 165 -5.26 2.42 -15.10
C PRO A 165 -5.60 0.96 -14.78
N GLY A 166 -6.69 0.44 -15.35
CA GLY A 166 -7.19 -0.91 -15.06
C GLY A 166 -7.85 -1.05 -13.69
N TRP A 167 -8.12 0.06 -12.98
CA TRP A 167 -8.74 0.05 -11.66
C TRP A 167 -10.10 -0.67 -11.63
N ASP A 168 -10.94 -0.42 -12.63
CA ASP A 168 -12.29 -0.96 -12.76
C ASP A 168 -12.32 -2.32 -13.51
N SER A 169 -11.15 -2.89 -13.84
CA SER A 169 -11.04 -4.22 -14.44
C SER A 169 -11.37 -5.35 -13.45
N THR A 170 -11.44 -6.59 -13.95
CA THR A 170 -11.59 -7.77 -13.10
C THR A 170 -10.40 -7.93 -12.16
N LYS A 171 -10.60 -8.62 -11.05
CA LYS A 171 -9.54 -8.86 -10.05
C LYS A 171 -8.32 -9.55 -10.65
N ALA A 172 -8.52 -10.48 -11.60
CA ALA A 172 -7.46 -11.20 -12.27
C ALA A 172 -6.59 -10.25 -13.11
N ILE A 173 -7.22 -9.47 -14.00
CA ILE A 173 -6.54 -8.47 -14.85
C ILE A 173 -5.79 -7.47 -13.96
N TRP A 174 -6.45 -6.92 -12.96
CA TRP A 174 -5.85 -5.99 -12.01
C TRP A 174 -4.61 -6.55 -11.32
N THR A 175 -4.69 -7.78 -10.85
CA THR A 175 -3.59 -8.48 -10.17
C THR A 175 -2.41 -8.67 -11.12
N THR A 176 -2.67 -9.09 -12.35
CA THR A 176 -1.64 -9.29 -13.38
C THR A 176 -0.97 -7.97 -13.76
N LEU A 177 -1.74 -6.94 -14.12
CA LEU A 177 -1.22 -5.61 -14.44
C LEU A 177 -0.36 -5.05 -13.32
N ASN A 178 -0.84 -5.19 -12.08
CA ASN A 178 -0.08 -4.77 -10.93
C ASN A 178 1.25 -5.52 -10.85
N ARG A 179 1.26 -6.85 -10.85
CA ARG A 179 2.50 -7.65 -10.80
C ARG A 179 3.51 -7.21 -11.86
N ILE A 180 3.02 -6.89 -13.06
CA ILE A 180 3.83 -6.38 -14.17
C ILE A 180 4.43 -5.01 -13.86
N ARG A 181 3.62 -4.05 -13.39
CA ARG A 181 4.09 -2.70 -13.01
C ARG A 181 5.27 -2.74 -12.03
N SER A 182 5.28 -3.68 -11.09
CA SER A 182 6.38 -3.78 -10.12
C SER A 182 7.47 -4.79 -10.47
N GLU A 183 7.36 -5.49 -11.60
CA GLU A 183 8.20 -6.65 -11.95
C GLU A 183 8.27 -7.73 -10.86
N GLN A 184 7.16 -7.92 -10.12
CA GLN A 184 7.08 -8.89 -9.04
C GLN A 184 5.81 -9.72 -9.22
N GLY A 185 5.96 -10.85 -9.91
CA GLY A 185 4.88 -11.71 -10.36
C GLY A 185 5.22 -13.19 -10.22
N ILE A 186 4.33 -14.03 -10.75
CA ILE A 186 4.52 -15.48 -10.77
C ILE A 186 5.25 -15.80 -12.08
N CYS A 187 6.58 -15.70 -12.05
CA CYS A 187 7.43 -16.08 -13.17
C CYS A 187 8.45 -17.12 -12.69
N ASN A 188 8.96 -17.97 -13.59
CA ASN A 188 9.81 -19.10 -13.22
C ASN A 188 11.06 -18.66 -12.46
N TYR A 189 11.64 -17.49 -12.77
CA TYR A 189 12.74 -16.94 -11.97
C TYR A 189 12.40 -16.80 -10.48
N LEU A 190 11.24 -16.23 -10.15
CA LEU A 190 10.82 -16.05 -8.75
C LEU A 190 10.35 -17.36 -8.13
N LEU A 191 9.64 -18.20 -8.88
CA LEU A 191 9.20 -19.52 -8.41
C LEU A 191 10.39 -20.44 -8.10
N HIS A 192 11.41 -20.45 -8.95
CA HIS A 192 12.64 -21.22 -8.74
C HIS A 192 13.40 -20.70 -7.51
N LYS A 193 13.50 -19.37 -7.37
CA LYS A 193 14.07 -18.74 -6.16
C LYS A 193 13.32 -19.13 -4.87
N TRP A 194 12.04 -19.53 -4.97
CA TRP A 194 11.24 -20.00 -3.86
C TRP A 194 11.20 -21.54 -3.73
N GLY A 195 11.90 -22.28 -4.58
CA GLY A 195 11.91 -23.74 -4.58
C GLY A 195 10.59 -24.38 -5.03
N MET A 196 9.76 -23.66 -5.80
CA MET A 196 8.46 -24.14 -6.29
C MET A 196 8.53 -24.80 -7.67
N VAL A 197 9.64 -24.58 -8.40
CA VAL A 197 9.92 -25.17 -9.72
C VAL A 197 11.41 -25.46 -9.82
N ASP A 198 11.76 -26.45 -10.65
CA ASP A 198 13.15 -26.93 -10.78
C ASP A 198 14.04 -26.06 -11.68
N SER A 199 13.44 -25.21 -12.53
CA SER A 199 14.18 -24.37 -13.48
C SER A 199 13.62 -22.93 -13.55
N PRO A 200 14.49 -21.91 -13.65
CA PRO A 200 14.07 -20.52 -13.82
C PRO A 200 13.78 -20.14 -15.28
N LEU A 201 13.95 -21.07 -16.22
CA LEU A 201 13.91 -20.82 -17.66
C LEU A 201 12.48 -20.71 -18.20
N CYS A 202 12.33 -19.94 -19.27
CA CYS A 202 11.15 -19.86 -20.11
C CYS A 202 11.21 -20.94 -21.20
N GLU A 203 10.09 -21.20 -21.87
CA GLU A 203 10.00 -22.11 -23.02
C GLU A 203 10.93 -21.71 -24.17
N CYS A 204 11.26 -20.42 -24.30
CA CYS A 204 12.22 -19.92 -25.26
C CYS A 204 13.69 -20.14 -24.86
N GLY A 205 13.97 -20.72 -23.69
CA GLY A 205 15.32 -21.01 -23.20
C GLY A 205 15.96 -19.92 -22.33
N GLU A 206 15.40 -18.70 -22.29
CA GLU A 206 15.90 -17.58 -21.49
C GLU A 206 15.34 -17.55 -20.06
N THR A 207 15.97 -16.82 -19.15
CA THR A 207 15.45 -16.70 -17.77
C THR A 207 14.10 -15.97 -17.75
N GLN A 208 13.05 -16.63 -17.25
CA GLN A 208 11.70 -16.08 -17.27
C GLN A 208 11.51 -15.03 -16.16
N THR A 209 11.85 -13.80 -16.47
CA THR A 209 11.49 -12.61 -15.67
C THR A 209 10.27 -11.93 -16.28
N ILE A 210 9.56 -11.09 -15.51
CA ILE A 210 8.46 -10.30 -16.08
C ILE A 210 8.97 -9.37 -17.19
N LYS A 211 10.12 -8.73 -16.98
CA LYS A 211 10.75 -7.89 -18.00
C LYS A 211 10.96 -8.68 -19.30
N HIS A 212 11.51 -9.90 -19.18
CA HIS A 212 11.66 -10.79 -20.33
C HIS A 212 10.32 -11.07 -21.01
N MET A 213 9.31 -11.52 -20.25
CA MET A 213 7.98 -11.85 -20.76
C MET A 213 7.30 -10.69 -21.49
N VAL A 214 7.50 -9.45 -21.03
CA VAL A 214 6.82 -8.27 -21.59
C VAL A 214 7.58 -7.64 -22.74
N GLU A 215 8.93 -7.66 -22.72
CA GLU A 215 9.75 -6.85 -23.62
C GLU A 215 10.60 -7.64 -24.63
N SER A 216 10.86 -8.93 -24.40
CA SER A 216 11.84 -9.67 -25.21
C SER A 216 11.48 -11.13 -25.53
N CYS A 217 10.47 -11.70 -24.88
CA CYS A 217 10.08 -13.09 -25.08
C CYS A 217 9.46 -13.28 -26.47
N PRO A 218 10.02 -14.12 -27.36
CA PRO A 218 9.47 -14.31 -28.70
C PRO A 218 8.05 -14.93 -28.70
N ILE A 219 7.67 -15.59 -27.60
CA ILE A 219 6.39 -16.30 -27.46
C ILE A 219 5.33 -15.39 -26.79
N ALA A 220 5.70 -14.69 -25.73
CA ALA A 220 4.75 -14.01 -24.83
C ALA A 220 4.81 -12.47 -24.86
N MET A 221 5.76 -11.88 -25.59
CA MET A 221 5.95 -10.42 -25.61
C MET A 221 4.70 -9.68 -26.08
N PHE A 222 4.37 -8.62 -25.35
CA PHE A 222 3.34 -7.68 -25.76
C PHE A 222 3.93 -6.64 -26.71
N LYS A 223 3.56 -6.71 -28.00
CA LYS A 223 4.18 -5.92 -29.07
C LYS A 223 4.14 -4.40 -28.87
N GLU A 224 3.13 -3.88 -28.16
CA GLU A 224 3.00 -2.44 -27.92
C GLU A 224 3.83 -1.95 -26.71
N GLY A 225 4.49 -2.86 -25.98
CA GLY A 225 5.40 -2.56 -24.89
C GLY A 225 4.73 -2.28 -23.53
N LEU A 226 5.57 -2.09 -22.50
CA LEU A 226 5.15 -1.99 -21.10
C LEU A 226 4.26 -0.76 -20.81
N THR A 227 4.50 0.36 -21.49
CA THR A 227 3.72 1.60 -21.29
C THR A 227 2.28 1.43 -21.75
N LYS A 228 2.07 0.84 -22.93
CA LYS A 228 0.74 0.51 -23.46
C LYS A 228 0.04 -0.56 -22.64
N LEU A 229 0.80 -1.55 -22.16
CA LEU A 229 0.28 -2.54 -21.23
C LEU A 229 -0.17 -1.90 -19.90
N HIS A 230 0.58 -0.92 -19.39
CA HIS A 230 0.22 -0.17 -18.18
C HIS A 230 -1.10 0.58 -18.31
N GLU A 231 -1.39 1.14 -19.49
CA GLU A 231 -2.66 1.85 -19.79
C GLU A 231 -3.87 0.92 -19.65
N GLY A 232 -3.69 -0.40 -19.79
CA GLY A 232 -4.76 -1.39 -19.60
C GLY A 232 -5.90 -1.22 -20.59
N GLY A 233 -5.58 -0.85 -21.84
CA GLY A 233 -6.55 -0.72 -22.93
C GLY A 233 -7.11 -2.08 -23.40
N PRO A 234 -8.07 -2.08 -24.34
CA PRO A 234 -8.69 -3.29 -24.86
C PRO A 234 -7.68 -4.28 -25.48
N THR A 235 -6.59 -3.78 -26.04
CA THR A 235 -5.50 -4.59 -26.61
C THR A 235 -4.69 -5.34 -25.54
N ALA A 236 -4.62 -4.80 -24.33
CA ALA A 236 -3.88 -5.36 -23.19
C ALA A 236 -4.70 -6.35 -22.33
N ILE A 237 -6.03 -6.38 -22.53
CA ILE A 237 -6.97 -7.16 -21.71
C ILE A 237 -7.44 -8.46 -22.41
N LYS A 238 -7.03 -8.69 -23.67
CA LYS A 238 -7.37 -9.90 -24.42
C LYS A 238 -6.69 -11.15 -23.88
#